data_AF-A0A8J7JND8-F1
#
_entry.id   AF-A0A8J7JND8-F1
#
_cell.length_a   1.000
_cell.length_b   1.000
_cell.length_c   1.000
_cell.angle_alpha   90.00
_cell.angle_beta   90.00
_cell.angle_gamma   90.00
#
_symmetry.space_group_name_H-M   'P 1'
#
loop_
_entity.id
_entity.type
_entity.pdbx_description
1 polymer ?
#
loop_
_entity_poly.entity_id
_entity_poly.type
_entity_poly.pdbx_seq_one_letter_code
_entity_poly.pdbx_strand_id
1 'polypeptide(L)'
;MSEASALPTLQTYAKASSSRLTGPIQIFWTKHAKERQQQWQQRLGITREEVEAVVRNPQQIVIEDDISVAQAMRGKGLLRVPFADVAGTRRIITLYWTNQVNRYWQEN
;
A
#
# COMPACT_ATOMS: atom_id res chain seq x y z
N MET A 1 -43.53 -27.26 6.07
CA MET A 1 -43.87 -26.04 5.31
C MET A 1 -44.09 -24.94 6.33
N SER A 2 -43.30 -23.88 6.48
CA SER A 2 -42.21 -23.35 5.69
C SER A 2 -41.31 -22.50 6.61
N GLU A 3 -40.00 -22.67 6.56
CA GLU A 3 -39.05 -21.74 7.18
C GLU A 3 -39.03 -20.46 6.35
N ALA A 4 -39.40 -19.33 6.96
CA ALA A 4 -39.21 -18.02 6.38
C ALA A 4 -37.71 -17.68 6.47
N SER A 5 -36.99 -17.75 5.34
CA SER A 5 -35.62 -17.24 5.26
C SER A 5 -35.61 -15.73 5.52
N ALA A 6 -35.04 -15.34 6.66
CA ALA A 6 -34.81 -13.94 6.99
C ALA A 6 -33.85 -13.32 5.96
N LEU A 7 -34.27 -12.22 5.33
CA LEU A 7 -33.42 -11.44 4.43
C LEU A 7 -32.32 -10.73 5.24
N PRO A 8 -31.05 -10.75 4.77
CA PRO A 8 -29.95 -10.12 5.48
C PRO A 8 -30.12 -8.59 5.54
N THR A 9 -29.91 -8.02 6.71
CA THR A 9 -30.01 -6.56 6.96
C THR A 9 -28.95 -5.75 6.21
N LEU A 10 -29.20 -4.45 6.00
CA LEU A 10 -28.28 -3.53 5.32
C LEU A 10 -26.84 -3.52 5.90
N GLN A 11 -26.69 -3.83 7.19
CA GLN A 11 -25.38 -3.98 7.85
C GLN A 11 -24.55 -5.16 7.26
N THR A 12 -25.23 -6.24 6.87
CA THR A 12 -24.63 -7.41 6.23
C THR A 12 -24.12 -7.08 4.83
N TYR A 13 -24.85 -6.25 4.08
CA TYR A 13 -24.42 -5.77 2.76
C TYR A 13 -23.19 -4.86 2.84
N ALA A 14 -23.10 -3.98 3.85
CA ALA A 14 -21.94 -3.12 4.03
C ALA A 14 -20.65 -3.92 4.33
N LYS A 15 -20.74 -4.97 5.15
CA LYS A 15 -19.59 -5.88 5.40
C LYS A 15 -19.23 -6.71 4.15
N ALA A 16 -20.22 -7.18 3.39
CA ALA A 16 -20.00 -7.99 2.20
C ALA A 16 -19.45 -7.22 0.98
N SER A 17 -19.53 -5.89 1.00
CA SER A 17 -18.94 -5.02 -0.03
C SER A 17 -17.50 -4.63 0.27
N SER A 18 -17.04 -4.76 1.53
CA SER A 18 -15.65 -4.49 1.91
C SER A 18 -14.74 -5.71 1.78
N SER A 19 -15.30 -6.91 1.58
CA SER A 19 -14.55 -8.17 1.49
C SER A 19 -14.44 -8.76 0.07
N ARG A 20 -14.72 -7.99 -0.99
CA ARG A 20 -14.77 -8.49 -2.37
C ARG A 20 -13.69 -7.95 -3.30
N LEU A 21 -12.46 -7.87 -2.80
CA LEU A 21 -11.24 -7.94 -3.60
C LEU A 21 -10.21 -8.82 -2.88
N THR A 22 -10.59 -10.06 -2.57
CA THR A 22 -9.71 -11.11 -2.00
C THR A 22 -8.89 -11.82 -3.07
N GLY A 23 -8.61 -11.16 -4.19
CA GLY A 23 -7.49 -11.54 -5.06
C GLY A 23 -6.19 -10.98 -4.50
N PRO A 24 -5.03 -11.62 -4.72
CA PRO A 24 -3.76 -11.01 -4.35
C PRO A 24 -3.64 -9.66 -5.04
N ILE A 25 -3.37 -8.59 -4.26
CA ILE A 25 -3.12 -7.25 -4.82
C ILE A 25 -1.98 -7.37 -5.83
N GLN A 26 -2.29 -7.12 -7.10
CA GLN A 26 -1.30 -7.12 -8.16
C GLN A 26 -0.45 -5.86 -8.01
N ILE A 27 0.87 -6.02 -7.99
CA ILE A 27 1.81 -4.91 -7.95
C ILE A 27 2.50 -4.80 -9.30
N PHE A 28 2.42 -3.62 -9.90
CA PHE A 28 3.14 -3.27 -11.10
C PHE A 28 4.28 -2.31 -10.77
N TRP A 29 5.46 -2.61 -11.30
CA TRP A 29 6.65 -1.78 -11.11
C TRP A 29 6.97 -1.02 -12.39
N THR A 30 6.98 0.31 -12.32
CA THR A 30 7.54 1.12 -13.41
C THR A 30 9.03 0.86 -13.54
N LYS A 31 9.59 1.15 -14.72
CA LYS A 31 11.04 1.07 -14.95
C LYS A 31 11.82 1.90 -13.93
N HIS A 32 11.37 3.14 -13.70
CA HIS A 32 11.96 4.05 -12.73
C HIS A 32 11.96 3.48 -11.29
N ALA A 33 10.84 2.89 -10.84
CA ALA A 33 10.76 2.26 -9.52
C ALA A 33 11.73 1.08 -9.38
N LYS A 34 11.90 0.25 -10.43
CA LYS A 34 12.86 -0.87 -10.41
C LYS A 34 14.29 -0.38 -10.26
N GLU A 35 14.69 0.61 -11.04
CA GLU A 35 16.03 1.22 -10.97
C GLU A 35 16.27 1.83 -9.59
N ARG A 36 15.27 2.52 -9.04
CA ARG A 36 15.39 3.13 -7.72
C ARG A 36 15.48 2.10 -6.59
N GLN A 37 14.76 0.98 -6.70
CA GLN A 37 14.86 -0.13 -5.75
C GLN A 37 16.27 -0.73 -5.75
N GLN A 38 16.87 -0.97 -6.92
CA GLN A 38 18.23 -1.52 -7.00
C GLN A 38 19.26 -0.62 -6.32
N GLN A 39 19.15 0.69 -6.51
CA GLN A 39 20.02 1.66 -5.83
C GLN A 39 19.86 1.58 -4.30
N TRP A 40 18.62 1.48 -3.81
CA TRP A 40 18.35 1.36 -2.38
C TRP A 40 18.73 -0.01 -1.81
N GLN A 41 18.68 -1.06 -2.60
CA GLN A 41 19.19 -2.37 -2.22
C GLN A 41 20.70 -2.33 -1.99
N GLN A 42 21.44 -1.71 -2.90
CA GLN A 42 22.90 -1.57 -2.78
C GLN A 42 23.31 -0.70 -1.57
N ARG A 43 22.57 0.38 -1.30
CA ARG A 43 22.93 1.35 -0.26
C ARG A 43 22.42 0.96 1.13
N LEU A 44 21.23 0.39 1.22
CA LEU A 44 20.51 0.19 2.48
C LEU A 44 19.92 -1.23 2.61
N GLY A 45 20.12 -2.11 1.64
CA GLY A 45 19.56 -3.47 1.65
C GLY A 45 18.04 -3.51 1.48
N ILE A 46 17.40 -2.47 0.95
CA ILE A 46 15.94 -2.45 0.73
C ILE A 46 15.60 -3.41 -0.41
N THR A 47 14.98 -4.55 -0.08
CA THR A 47 14.65 -5.57 -1.07
C THR A 47 13.34 -5.25 -1.78
N ARG A 48 13.10 -5.94 -2.89
CA ARG A 48 11.84 -5.85 -3.62
C ARG A 48 10.67 -6.31 -2.75
N GLU A 49 10.87 -7.40 -2.02
CA GLU A 49 9.87 -8.02 -1.15
C GLU A 49 9.48 -7.08 -0.01
N GLU A 50 10.46 -6.38 0.56
CA GLU A 50 10.23 -5.37 1.59
C GLU A 50 9.35 -4.22 1.06
N VAL A 51 9.66 -3.70 -0.13
CA VAL A 51 8.84 -2.65 -0.77
C VAL A 51 7.43 -3.13 -1.06
N GLU A 52 7.28 -4.34 -1.62
CA GLU A 52 5.96 -4.88 -1.92
C GLU A 52 5.15 -5.14 -0.64
N ALA A 53 5.80 -5.53 0.47
CA ALA A 53 5.14 -5.66 1.76
C ALA A 53 4.58 -4.32 2.26
N VAL A 54 5.35 -3.22 2.12
CA VAL A 54 4.88 -1.86 2.45
C VAL A 54 3.70 -1.45 1.58
N VAL A 55 3.72 -1.78 0.29
CA VAL A 55 2.59 -1.47 -0.60
C VAL A 55 1.37 -2.31 -0.27
N ARG A 56 1.51 -3.59 0.11
CA ARG A 56 0.36 -4.45 0.46
C ARG A 56 -0.25 -4.08 1.81
N ASN A 57 0.60 -3.87 2.81
CA ASN A 57 0.20 -3.60 4.18
C ASN A 57 0.98 -2.38 4.74
N PRO A 58 0.62 -1.17 4.30
CA PRO A 58 1.29 0.04 4.76
C PRO A 58 1.02 0.29 6.24
N GLN A 59 2.01 0.80 6.96
CA GLN A 59 1.80 1.28 8.33
C GLN A 59 1.02 2.60 8.32
N GLN A 60 1.25 3.42 7.32
CA GLN A 60 0.50 4.66 7.06
C GLN A 60 0.36 4.87 5.55
N ILE A 61 -0.79 5.40 5.12
CA ILE A 61 -0.99 5.93 3.78
C ILE A 61 -1.19 7.44 3.93
N VAL A 62 -0.46 8.23 3.15
CA VAL A 62 -0.73 9.67 2.98
C VAL A 62 -1.06 9.96 1.53
N ILE A 63 -1.82 11.03 1.28
CA ILE A 63 -2.12 11.51 -0.06
C ILE A 63 -1.29 12.77 -0.31
N GLU A 64 -0.50 12.77 -1.38
CA GLU A 64 0.32 13.91 -1.83
C GLU A 64 0.04 14.14 -3.32
N ASP A 65 -0.48 15.31 -3.68
CA ASP A 65 -0.83 15.68 -5.07
C ASP A 65 -1.63 14.59 -5.81
N ASP A 66 -2.72 14.10 -5.18
CA ASP A 66 -3.59 13.02 -5.66
C ASP A 66 -2.92 11.64 -5.82
N ILE A 67 -1.69 11.47 -5.32
CA ILE A 67 -0.96 10.20 -5.31
C ILE A 67 -0.97 9.61 -3.90
N SER A 68 -1.28 8.31 -3.80
CA SER A 68 -1.16 7.58 -2.54
C SER A 68 0.29 7.22 -2.27
N VAL A 69 0.77 7.49 -1.06
CA VAL A 69 2.11 7.14 -0.60
C VAL A 69 1.98 6.17 0.56
N ALA A 70 2.31 4.90 0.29
CA ALA A 70 2.46 3.88 1.33
C ALA A 70 3.76 4.12 2.09
N GLN A 71 3.67 4.16 3.42
CA GLN A 71 4.81 4.45 4.28
C GLN A 71 4.99 3.37 5.36
N ALA A 72 6.24 3.08 5.68
CA ALA A 72 6.60 2.23 6.81
C ALA A 72 7.93 2.64 7.43
N MET A 73 8.00 2.55 8.76
CA MET A 73 9.25 2.75 9.50
C MET A 73 10.24 1.65 9.15
N ARG A 74 11.50 2.07 8.91
CA ARG A 74 12.60 1.17 8.61
C ARG A 74 13.87 1.65 9.29
N GLY A 75 14.23 0.99 10.40
CA GLY A 75 15.35 1.42 11.24
C GLY A 75 15.10 2.83 11.79
N LYS A 76 16.03 3.76 11.54
CA LYS A 76 15.93 5.17 11.94
C LYS A 76 15.32 6.07 10.86
N GLY A 77 14.72 5.50 9.83
CA GLY A 77 14.15 6.25 8.73
C GLY A 77 12.81 5.69 8.30
N LEU A 78 12.32 6.25 7.19
CA LEU A 78 11.00 6.02 6.65
C LEU A 78 11.13 5.61 5.19
N LEU A 79 10.61 4.43 4.86
CA LEU A 79 10.43 3.99 3.49
C LEU A 79 9.09 4.53 2.99
N ARG A 80 9.14 5.29 1.89
CA ARG A 80 7.98 5.90 1.25
C ARG A 80 7.85 5.38 -0.18
N VAL A 81 6.67 4.88 -0.51
CA VAL A 81 6.37 4.23 -1.78
C VAL A 81 5.15 4.88 -2.42
N PRO A 82 5.33 5.90 -3.27
CA PRO A 82 4.24 6.46 -4.06
C PRO A 82 3.71 5.45 -5.09
N PHE A 83 2.39 5.29 -5.12
CA PHE A 83 1.71 4.39 -6.05
C PHE A 83 0.36 4.96 -6.48
N ALA A 84 -0.10 4.48 -7.64
CA ALA A 84 -1.46 4.72 -8.13
C ALA A 84 -2.23 3.39 -8.20
N ASP A 85 -3.49 3.41 -7.77
CA ASP A 85 -4.42 2.30 -7.97
C ASP A 85 -5.05 2.41 -9.37
N VAL A 86 -4.83 1.40 -10.21
CA VAL A 86 -5.38 1.33 -11.57
C VAL A 86 -6.00 -0.04 -11.77
N ALA A 87 -7.33 -0.10 -11.87
CA ALA A 87 -8.09 -1.34 -12.11
C ALA A 87 -7.68 -2.50 -11.16
N GLY A 88 -7.55 -2.21 -9.86
CA GLY A 88 -7.16 -3.20 -8.84
C GLY A 88 -5.67 -3.56 -8.83
N THR A 89 -4.84 -2.88 -9.62
CA THR A 89 -3.38 -3.00 -9.61
C THR A 89 -2.74 -1.77 -8.95
N ARG A 90 -1.85 -2.01 -7.98
CA ARG A 90 -1.01 -0.95 -7.41
C ARG A 90 0.23 -0.74 -8.27
N ARG A 91 0.28 0.37 -8.99
CA ARG A 91 1.41 0.77 -9.83
C ARG A 91 2.37 1.62 -9.00
N ILE A 92 3.52 1.06 -8.65
CA ILE A 92 4.60 1.79 -7.95
C ILE A 92 5.24 2.78 -8.91
N ILE A 93 5.22 4.05 -8.55
CA ILE A 93 5.76 5.15 -9.35
C ILE A 93 7.26 5.29 -9.08
N THR A 94 7.65 5.32 -7.79
CA THR A 94 9.04 5.51 -7.35
C THR A 94 9.22 5.04 -5.90
N LEU A 95 10.42 5.21 -5.33
CA LEU A 95 10.78 4.84 -3.96
C LEU A 95 11.70 5.85 -3.31
N TYR A 96 11.38 6.22 -2.08
CA TYR A 96 12.21 7.11 -1.26
C TYR A 96 12.50 6.47 0.09
N TRP A 97 13.72 6.66 0.56
CA TRP A 97 14.07 6.48 1.97
C TRP A 97 14.54 7.82 2.52
N THR A 98 14.10 8.17 3.72
CA THR A 98 14.46 9.42 4.38
C THR A 98 14.63 9.22 5.88
N ASN A 99 15.58 9.96 6.48
CA ASN A 99 15.72 10.07 7.93
C ASN A 99 14.85 11.18 8.53
N GLN A 100 14.17 12.00 7.71
CA GLN A 100 13.28 13.07 8.16
C GLN A 100 11.89 12.52 8.51
N VAL A 101 11.83 11.54 9.41
CA VAL A 101 10.58 10.86 9.81
C VAL A 101 9.54 11.89 10.25
N ASN A 102 9.90 12.81 11.14
CA ASN A 102 9.00 13.83 11.71
C ASN A 102 8.42 14.81 10.67
N ARG A 103 9.01 14.91 9.48
CA ARG A 103 8.48 15.76 8.40
C ARG A 103 7.35 15.06 7.64
N TYR A 104 7.42 13.74 7.54
CA TYR A 104 6.65 12.96 6.57
C TYR A 104 5.67 11.98 7.20
N TRP A 105 5.96 11.55 8.43
CA TRP A 105 5.04 10.77 9.24
C TRP A 105 4.00 11.69 9.85
N GLN A 106 2.73 11.37 9.67
CA GLN A 106 1.64 12.15 10.27
C GLN A 106 1.30 11.53 11.62
N GLU A 107 1.58 12.26 12.69
CA GLU A 107 1.06 11.93 14.02
C GLU A 107 -0.45 12.22 14.02
N ASN A 108 -1.25 11.21 14.39
CA ASN A 108 -2.70 11.34 14.53
C ASN A 108 -3.06 12.16 15.77
#